data_AF-A0A2H6BWM0-F1
#
_entry.id   AF-A0A2H6BWM0-F1
#
_cell.length_a   1.000
_cell.length_b   1.000
_cell.length_c   1.000
_cell.angle_alpha   90.00
_cell.angle_beta   90.00
_cell.angle_gamma   90.00
#
_symmetry.space_group_name_H-M   'P 1'
#
loop_
_entity.id
_entity.type
_entity.pdbx_description
1 polymer ?
#
loop_
_entity_poly.entity_id
_entity_poly.type
_entity_poly.pdbx_seq_one_letter_code
_entity_poly.pdbx_strand_id
1 'polypeptide(L)' 'MKESVIYQEIKEEGRQEGAVNLLLRQLNRRIGEISAELSANIQSLSLENLENLGEALLDFQSVEDLEQWLENERF' A
#
# COMPACT_ATOMS: atom_id res chain seq x y z
N MET A 1 -23.65 16.12 -9.24
CA MET A 1 -23.15 15.37 -8.07
C MET A 1 -21.84 14.65 -8.34
N LYS A 2 -21.71 13.83 -9.40
CA LYS A 2 -20.45 13.13 -9.74
C LYS A 2 -19.27 14.04 -10.14
N GLU A 3 -19.53 15.31 -10.45
CA GLU A 3 -18.53 16.31 -10.85
C GLU A 3 -18.06 17.21 -9.70
N SER A 4 -18.60 17.03 -8.48
CA SER A 4 -18.14 17.80 -7.32
C SER A 4 -16.75 17.31 -6.89
N VAL A 5 -15.86 18.23 -6.54
CA VAL A 5 -14.51 17.93 -6.02
C VAL A 5 -14.59 16.97 -4.82
N ILE A 6 -15.53 17.23 -3.90
CA ILE A 6 -15.79 16.38 -2.73
C ILE A 6 -16.13 14.94 -3.12
N TYR A 7 -16.86 14.73 -4.23
CA TYR A 7 -17.19 13.37 -4.69
C TYR A 7 -15.96 12.65 -5.25
N GLN A 8 -15.06 13.37 -5.90
CA GLN A 8 -13.80 12.80 -6.41
C GLN A 8 -12.87 12.46 -5.24
N GLU A 9 -12.77 13.33 -4.23
CA GLU A 9 -11.99 13.09 -3.00
C GLU A 9 -12.46 11.83 -2.28
N ILE A 10 -13.76 11.70 -1.99
CA ILE A 10 -14.33 10.51 -1.32
C ILE A 10 -14.07 9.24 -2.12
N LYS A 11 -14.18 9.32 -3.46
CA LYS A 11 -13.92 8.17 -4.32
C LYS A 11 -12.44 7.76 -4.29
N GLU A 12 -11.54 8.73 -4.26
CA GLU A 12 -10.11 8.49 -4.23
C GLU A 12 -9.65 7.93 -2.88
N GLU A 13 -10.15 8.48 -1.76
CA GLU A 13 -9.95 7.95 -0.41
C GLU A 13 -10.40 6.48 -0.33
N GLY A 14 -11.61 6.18 -0.82
CA GLY A 14 -12.12 4.81 -0.85
C GLY A 14 -11.29 3.85 -1.71
N ARG A 15 -10.67 4.34 -2.80
CA ARG A 15 -9.74 3.56 -3.62
C ARG A 15 -8.44 3.29 -2.87
N GLN A 16 -7.89 4.30 -2.19
CA GLN A 16 -6.68 4.18 -1.40
C GLN A 16 -6.86 3.23 -0.22
N GLU A 17 -7.92 3.36 0.57
CA GLU A 17 -8.25 2.45 1.67
C GLU A 17 -8.43 1.00 1.18
N GLY A 18 -9.08 0.81 0.03
CA GLY A 18 -9.25 -0.49 -0.60
C GLY A 18 -7.90 -1.12 -1.00
N ALA A 19 -7.01 -0.33 -1.60
CA ALA A 19 -5.68 -0.76 -2.00
C ALA A 19 -4.83 -1.16 -0.77
N VAL A 20 -4.77 -0.31 0.26
CA VAL A 20 -4.06 -0.60 1.52
C VAL A 20 -4.54 -1.91 2.14
N ASN A 21 -5.86 -2.07 2.32
CA ASN A 21 -6.42 -3.27 2.93
C ASN A 21 -6.09 -4.54 2.13
N LEU A 22 -6.09 -4.45 0.80
CA LEU A 22 -5.70 -5.58 -0.05
C LEU A 22 -4.22 -5.91 0.13
N LEU A 23 -3.34 -4.91 0.03
CA LEU A 23 -1.89 -5.08 0.12
C LEU A 23 -1.47 -5.65 1.48
N LEU A 24 -1.99 -5.14 2.59
CA LEU A 24 -1.69 -5.66 3.92
C LEU A 24 -2.00 -7.17 4.03
N ARG A 25 -3.14 -7.62 3.50
CA ARG A 25 -3.48 -9.06 3.51
C ARG A 25 -2.58 -9.87 2.61
N GLN A 26 -2.21 -9.34 1.44
CA GLN A 26 -1.37 -10.04 0.47
C GLN A 26 0.07 -10.18 0.99
N LEU A 27 0.61 -9.13 1.59
CA LEU A 27 1.91 -9.14 2.26
C LEU A 27 1.90 -10.15 3.40
N ASN A 28 0.91 -10.08 4.30
CA ASN A 28 0.79 -11.05 5.40
C ASN A 28 0.73 -12.51 4.93
N ARG A 29 0.10 -12.78 3.77
CA ARG A 29 0.05 -14.11 3.17
C ARG A 29 1.35 -14.56 2.51
N ARG A 30 2.10 -13.62 1.95
CA ARG A 30 3.27 -13.93 1.12
C ARG A 30 4.56 -14.01 1.92
N ILE A 31 4.79 -13.05 2.81
CA ILE A 31 6.03 -12.90 3.57
C ILE A 31 5.84 -13.09 5.09
N GLY A 32 4.61 -13.41 5.52
CA GLY A 32 4.28 -13.59 6.93
C GLY A 32 3.84 -12.30 7.61
N GLU A 33 3.59 -12.38 8.91
CA GLU A 33 3.05 -11.27 9.70
C GLU A 33 3.98 -10.05 9.68
N ILE A 34 3.49 -8.92 9.16
CA ILE A 34 4.25 -7.65 9.14
C ILE A 34 3.95 -6.83 10.39
N SER A 35 4.93 -6.05 10.84
CA SER A 35 4.81 -5.22 12.04
C SER A 35 3.77 -4.11 11.88
N ALA A 36 3.29 -3.58 13.02
CA ALA A 36 2.39 -2.43 13.04
C ALA A 36 3.05 -1.18 12.42
N GLU A 37 4.38 -1.03 12.55
CA GLU A 37 5.14 0.07 11.96
C GLU A 37 5.15 0.00 10.43
N LEU A 38 5.44 -1.17 9.86
CA LEU A 38 5.39 -1.36 8.40
C LEU A 38 3.97 -1.17 7.86
N SER A 39 2.97 -1.66 8.61
CA SER A 39 1.56 -1.44 8.25
C SER A 39 1.17 0.03 8.25
N ALA A 40 1.71 0.84 9.17
CA ALA A 40 1.48 2.28 9.22
C ALA A 40 2.18 3.01 8.06
N ASN A 41 3.41 2.60 7.71
CA ASN A 41 4.12 3.16 6.56
C ASN A 41 3.34 2.91 5.26
N ILE A 42 2.83 1.70 5.06
CA ILE A 42 2.00 1.36 3.88
C ILE A 42 0.72 2.21 3.84
N GLN A 43 0.05 2.42 4.98
CA GLN A 43 -1.13 3.28 5.07
C GLN A 43 -0.86 4.74 4.67
N SER A 44 0.37 5.22 4.83
CA SER A 44 0.77 6.58 4.45
C SER A 44 1.19 6.75 2.99
N LEU A 45 1.30 5.65 2.22
CA LEU A 45 1.69 5.72 0.82
C LEU A 45 0.60 6.38 -0.04
N SER A 46 1.05 7.09 -1.07
CA SER A 46 0.17 7.58 -2.15
C SER A 46 -0.48 6.39 -2.88
N LEU A 47 -1.58 6.65 -3.58
CA LEU A 47 -2.21 5.60 -4.40
C LEU A 47 -1.25 5.03 -5.46
N GLU A 48 -0.45 5.89 -6.09
CA GLU A 48 0.56 5.48 -7.06
C GLU A 48 1.59 4.51 -6.43
N ASN A 49 2.10 4.82 -5.25
CA ASN A 49 3.05 3.96 -4.56
C ASN A 49 2.40 2.66 -4.08
N LEU A 50 1.11 2.68 -3.72
CA LEU A 50 0.37 1.46 -3.42
C LEU A 50 0.21 0.56 -4.66
N GLU A 51 -0.03 1.14 -5.84
CA GLU A 51 -0.08 0.39 -7.09
C GLU A 51 1.29 -0.20 -7.45
N ASN A 52 2.38 0.56 -7.30
CA ASN A 52 3.75 0.08 -7.49
C ASN A 52 4.14 -1.03 -6.50
N LEU A 53 3.76 -0.89 -5.22
CA LEU A 53 3.92 -1.95 -4.22
C LEU A 53 3.14 -3.21 -4.63
N GLY A 54 1.97 -3.03 -5.24
CA GLY A 54 1.14 -4.08 -5.84
C GLY A 54 1.90 -4.99 -6.80
N GLU A 55 2.75 -4.40 -7.63
CA GLU A 55 3.58 -5.14 -8.59
C GLU A 55 4.83 -5.72 -7.91
N ALA A 56 5.55 -4.91 -7.14
CA ALA A 56 6.79 -5.32 -6.46
C ALA A 56 6.58 -6.47 -5.46
N LEU A 57 5.43 -6.51 -4.78
CA LEU A 57 5.11 -7.61 -3.85
C LEU A 57 5.09 -8.96 -4.55
N LEU A 58 4.93 -9.01 -5.88
CA LEU A 58 4.96 -10.25 -6.65
C LEU A 58 6.35 -10.91 -6.70
N ASP A 59 7.39 -10.20 -6.26
CA ASP A 59 8.76 -10.69 -6.21
C ASP A 59 9.28 -10.91 -4.78
N PHE A 60 8.60 -10.37 -3.76
CA PHE A 60 9.05 -10.48 -2.36
C PHE A 60 9.14 -11.94 -1.90
N GLN A 61 10.19 -12.24 -1.15
CA GLN A 61 10.48 -13.53 -0.52
C GLN A 61 10.48 -13.41 1.01
N SER A 62 10.74 -12.21 1.55
CA SER A 62 10.74 -11.98 3.00
C SER A 62 10.33 -10.57 3.40
N VAL A 63 10.28 -10.30 4.71
CA VAL A 63 9.99 -8.97 5.27
C VAL A 63 11.08 -7.97 4.91
N GLU A 64 12.33 -8.41 4.82
CA GLU A 64 13.46 -7.57 4.43
C GLU A 64 13.29 -6.98 3.02
N ASP A 65 12.67 -7.70 2.07
CA ASP A 65 12.37 -7.16 0.73
C ASP A 65 11.39 -5.98 0.79
N LEU A 66 10.37 -6.08 1.66
CA LEU A 66 9.41 -5.00 1.90
C LEU A 66 10.09 -3.80 2.56
N GLU A 67 10.95 -4.04 3.55
CA GLU A 67 11.71 -2.97 4.21
C GLU A 67 12.59 -2.23 3.23
N GLN A 68 13.35 -2.95 2.40
CA GLN A 68 14.21 -2.36 1.37
C GLN A 68 13.41 -1.58 0.32
N TRP A 69 12.25 -2.11 -0.10
CA TRP A 69 11.37 -1.39 -1.01
C TRP A 69 10.87 -0.07 -0.41
N LEU A 70 10.40 -0.09 0.84
CA LEU A 70 9.93 1.11 1.55
C LEU A 70 11.04 2.12 1.80
N GLU A 71 12.28 1.69 2.04
CA GLU A 71 13.44 2.57 2.15
C GLU A 71 13.75 3.27 0.83
N ASN A 72 13.69 2.55 -0.29
CA ASN A 72 13.94 3.12 -1.62
C ASN A 72 12.88 4.13 -2.05
N GLU A 73 11.61 3.93 -1.68
CA GLU A 73 10.52 4.87 -1.99
C GLU A 73 10.51 6.12 -1.11
N ARG A 74 11.34 6.17 -0.06
CA ARG A 74 11.50 7.35 0.80
C ARG A 74 12.57 8.33 0.29
N PHE A 75 13.28 8.02 -0.80
CA PHE A 75 14.34 8.83 -1.42
C PHE A 75 14.18 8.95 -2.93
#